data_AF-A0A1V4YQT0-F1
#
_entry.id   AF-A0A1V4YQT0-F1
#
_cell.length_a   1.000
_cell.length_b   1.000
_cell.length_c   1.000
_cell.angle_alpha   90.00
_cell.angle_beta   90.00
_cell.angle_gamma   90.00
#
_symmetry.space_group_name_H-M   'P 1'
#
loop_
_entity.id
_entity.type
_entity.pdbx_description
1 polymer ?
#
loop_
_entity_poly.entity_id
_entity_poly.type
_entity_poly.pdbx_seq_one_letter_code
_entity_poly.pdbx_strand_id
1 'polypeptide(L)'
;MANKVAVELTKKGKGRMMCTVGIGGRIPGILKSTEGTDMIIAIDGCSLYCTRKSLEFAGFTVNTHVVLTELGVVKNKQLDVDANDVNEVLVKLEKVLGI
;
A
#
# COMPACT_ATOMS: atom_id res chain seq x y z
N MET A 1 6.43 -1.36 -8.11
CA MET A 1 6.66 -0.30 -7.10
C MET A 1 5.80 -0.44 -5.83
N ALA A 2 4.48 -0.20 -5.85
CA ALA A 2 3.63 -0.17 -4.63
C ALA A 2 3.81 -1.37 -3.68
N ASN A 3 3.78 -2.59 -4.21
CA ASN A 3 4.06 -3.80 -3.41
C ASN A 3 5.44 -3.77 -2.73
N LYS A 4 6.48 -3.33 -3.46
CA LYS A 4 7.85 -3.27 -2.93
C LYS A 4 7.94 -2.25 -1.78
N VAL A 5 7.30 -1.10 -1.92
CA VAL A 5 7.19 -0.08 -0.86
C VAL A 5 6.50 -0.66 0.39
N ALA A 6 5.38 -1.35 0.23
CA ALA A 6 4.66 -1.99 1.35
C ALA A 6 5.51 -3.07 2.06
N VAL A 7 6.26 -3.87 1.29
CA VAL A 7 7.21 -4.86 1.82
C VAL A 7 8.29 -4.18 2.65
N GLU A 8 8.90 -3.10 2.15
CA GLU A 8 9.99 -2.42 2.87
C GLU A 8 9.48 -1.70 4.13
N LEU A 9 8.29 -1.09 4.12
CA LEU A 9 7.66 -0.57 5.36
C LEU A 9 7.49 -1.67 6.42
N THR A 10 7.08 -2.87 5.98
CA THR A 10 6.92 -4.02 6.86
C THR A 10 8.24 -4.47 7.46
N LYS A 11 9.29 -4.57 6.64
CA LYS A 11 10.65 -4.93 7.10
C LYS A 11 11.22 -3.90 8.09
N LYS A 12 10.89 -2.62 7.91
CA LYS A 12 11.27 -1.54 8.82
C LYS A 12 10.45 -1.51 10.13
N GLY A 13 9.45 -2.39 10.29
CA GLY A 13 8.57 -2.39 11.46
C GLY A 13 7.59 -1.22 11.51
N LYS A 14 7.44 -0.47 10.42
CA LYS A 14 6.56 0.71 10.29
C LYS A 14 5.11 0.35 9.89
N GLY A 15 4.78 -0.93 9.86
CA GLY A 15 3.47 -1.44 9.49
C GLY A 15 3.51 -2.93 9.16
N ARG A 16 2.38 -3.48 8.73
CA ARG A 16 2.29 -4.86 8.25
C ARG A 16 1.64 -4.90 6.88
N MET A 17 2.35 -5.43 5.89
CA MET A 17 1.83 -5.70 4.56
C MET A 17 0.64 -6.65 4.64
N MET A 18 -0.41 -6.32 3.90
CA MET A 18 -1.60 -7.14 3.72
C MET A 18 -1.81 -7.42 2.23
N CYS A 19 -2.26 -8.63 1.90
CA CYS A 19 -2.51 -9.03 0.51
C CYS A 19 -3.81 -8.41 -0.02
N THR A 20 -3.70 -7.44 -0.94
CA THR A 20 -4.84 -6.79 -1.59
C THR A 20 -5.72 -7.76 -2.38
N VAL A 21 -5.13 -8.78 -3.02
CA VAL A 21 -5.89 -9.82 -3.74
C VAL A 21 -6.77 -10.60 -2.78
N GLY A 22 -6.28 -10.89 -1.58
CA GLY A 22 -7.05 -11.57 -0.53
C GLY A 22 -8.17 -10.72 0.04
N ILE A 23 -7.98 -9.40 0.12
CA ILE A 23 -9.04 -8.44 0.47
C ILE A 23 -10.13 -8.46 -0.60
N GLY A 24 -9.77 -8.29 -1.88
CA GLY A 24 -10.72 -8.30 -3.00
C GLY A 24 -11.44 -9.64 -3.15
N GLY A 25 -10.74 -10.75 -2.88
CA GLY A 25 -11.30 -12.10 -2.83
C GLY A 25 -12.07 -12.43 -1.56
N ARG A 26 -12.17 -11.49 -0.60
CA ARG A 26 -12.89 -11.63 0.67
C ARG A 26 -12.50 -12.88 1.47
N ILE A 27 -11.20 -13.20 1.48
CA ILE A 27 -10.67 -14.39 2.18
C ILE A 27 -10.83 -14.20 3.70
N PRO A 28 -11.57 -15.09 4.40
CA PRO A 28 -11.97 -14.84 5.80
C PRO A 28 -10.82 -14.53 6.76
N GLY A 29 -9.69 -15.24 6.65
CA GLY A 29 -8.52 -15.01 7.51
C GLY A 29 -7.87 -13.64 7.28
N ILE A 30 -7.90 -13.13 6.04
CA ILE A 30 -7.35 -11.82 5.68
C ILE A 30 -8.28 -10.72 6.15
N LEU A 31 -9.60 -10.87 5.97
CA LEU A 31 -10.59 -9.92 6.49
C LEU A 31 -10.48 -9.80 8.01
N LYS A 32 -10.50 -10.93 8.74
CA LYS A 32 -10.36 -10.94 10.21
C LYS A 32 -9.05 -10.32 10.70
N SER A 33 -7.96 -10.55 9.98
CA SER A 33 -6.67 -9.92 10.32
C SER A 33 -6.69 -8.41 10.09
N THR A 34 -7.44 -7.93 9.10
CA THR A 34 -7.55 -6.51 8.75
C THR A 34 -8.48 -5.77 9.72
N GLU A 35 -9.58 -6.40 10.14
CA GLU A 35 -10.49 -5.89 11.18
C GLU A 35 -9.78 -5.60 12.51
N GLY A 36 -8.77 -6.40 12.86
CA GLY A 36 -7.99 -6.23 14.09
C GLY A 36 -6.89 -5.16 14.03
N THR A 37 -6.87 -4.30 13.02
CA THR A 37 -5.84 -3.25 12.87
C THR A 37 -6.37 -1.87 13.26
N ASP A 38 -5.53 -1.07 13.92
CA ASP A 38 -5.90 0.28 14.35
C ASP A 38 -5.97 1.27 13.17
N MET A 39 -5.17 1.01 12.13
CA MET A 39 -5.04 1.89 10.97
C MET A 39 -4.79 1.10 9.69
N ILE A 40 -5.54 1.44 8.65
CA ILE A 40 -5.41 0.88 7.31
C ILE A 40 -4.86 1.97 6.38
N ILE A 41 -3.73 1.68 5.76
CA ILE A 41 -3.09 2.53 4.76
C ILE A 41 -3.21 1.85 3.39
N ALA A 42 -3.90 2.49 2.45
CA ALA A 42 -3.95 2.04 1.07
C ALA A 42 -2.79 2.66 0.28
N ILE A 43 -1.93 1.81 -0.30
CA ILE A 43 -0.86 2.23 -1.20
C ILE A 43 -1.25 1.80 -2.62
N ASP A 44 -1.56 2.78 -3.46
CA ASP A 44 -1.97 2.59 -4.84
C ASP A 44 -0.88 3.07 -5.81
N GLY A 45 -0.67 2.30 -6.87
CA GLY A 45 0.34 2.65 -7.87
C GLY A 45 -0.10 3.77 -8.82
N CYS A 46 -1.40 4.03 -8.95
CA CYS A 46 -1.97 5.00 -9.89
C CYS A 46 -3.41 5.39 -9.51
N SER A 47 -4.01 6.30 -10.29
CA SER A 47 -5.36 6.84 -10.09
C SER A 47 -6.52 5.84 -10.24
N LEU A 48 -6.25 4.57 -10.53
CA LEU A 48 -7.29 3.54 -10.57
C LEU A 48 -7.78 3.15 -9.16
N TYR A 49 -6.94 3.38 -8.14
CA TYR A 49 -7.25 3.16 -6.73
C TYR A 49 -7.68 1.73 -6.41
N CYS A 50 -6.99 0.74 -7.01
CA CYS A 50 -7.34 -0.67 -6.90
C CYS A 50 -7.30 -1.15 -5.44
N THR A 51 -6.27 -0.76 -4.68
CA THR A 51 -6.12 -1.15 -3.28
C THR A 51 -7.21 -0.52 -2.43
N ARG A 52 -7.37 0.81 -2.53
CA ARG A 52 -8.42 1.54 -1.80
C ARG A 52 -9.82 0.99 -2.08
N LYS A 53 -10.18 0.85 -3.36
CA LYS A 53 -11.51 0.33 -3.75
C LYS A 53 -11.74 -1.10 -3.28
N SER A 54 -10.71 -1.94 -3.26
CA SER A 54 -10.83 -3.31 -2.73
C SER A 54 -11.11 -3.32 -1.23
N LEU A 55 -10.44 -2.44 -0.46
CA LEU A 55 -10.67 -2.28 0.97
C LEU A 55 -12.08 -1.75 1.26
N GLU A 56 -12.49 -0.68 0.58
CA GLU A 56 -13.84 -0.10 0.72
C GLU A 56 -14.92 -1.11 0.33
N PHE A 57 -14.73 -1.87 -0.74
CA PHE A 57 -15.66 -2.93 -1.15
C PHE A 57 -15.76 -4.08 -0.14
N ALA A 58 -14.67 -4.36 0.59
CA ALA A 58 -14.66 -5.32 1.69
C ALA A 58 -15.26 -4.75 3.00
N GLY A 59 -15.66 -3.48 3.03
CA GLY A 59 -16.27 -2.82 4.19
C GLY A 59 -15.28 -2.11 5.12
N PHE A 60 -14.02 -1.97 4.71
CA PHE A 60 -12.99 -1.30 5.51
C PHE A 60 -12.95 0.21 5.23
N THR A 61 -12.65 0.98 6.28
CA THR A 61 -12.33 2.41 6.14
C THR A 61 -10.83 2.56 5.96
N VAL A 62 -10.42 3.23 4.89
CA VAL A 62 -9.01 3.57 4.65
C VAL A 62 -8.68 4.86 5.39
N ASN A 63 -7.78 4.80 6.37
CA ASN A 63 -7.37 5.98 7.14
C ASN A 63 -6.47 6.90 6.31
N THR A 64 -5.53 6.32 5.56
CA THR A 64 -4.61 7.07 4.72
C THR A 64 -4.49 6.41 3.35
N HIS A 65 -4.51 7.21 2.30
CA HIS A 65 -4.42 6.74 0.93
C HIS A 65 -3.26 7.46 0.23
N VAL A 66 -2.30 6.67 -0.26
CA VAL A 66 -1.11 7.16 -0.94
C VAL A 66 -1.12 6.65 -2.38
N VAL A 67 -0.96 7.57 -3.32
CA VAL A 67 -0.93 7.27 -4.74
C VAL A 67 0.46 7.58 -5.28
N LEU A 68 1.21 6.55 -5.68
CA LEU A 68 2.62 6.72 -6.01
C LEU A 68 2.87 7.68 -7.19
N THR A 69 1.98 7.70 -8.17
CA THR A 69 2.08 8.66 -9.29
C THR A 69 1.92 10.10 -8.84
N GLU A 70 1.18 10.37 -7.76
CA GLU A 70 1.04 11.71 -7.17
C GLU A 70 2.31 12.12 -6.40
N LEU A 71 3.16 11.15 -6.04
CA LEU A 71 4.50 11.37 -5.45
C LEU A 71 5.62 11.47 -6.50
N GLY A 72 5.26 11.52 -7.79
CA GLY A 72 6.20 11.67 -8.91
C GLY A 72 6.72 10.34 -9.48
N VAL A 73 6.19 9.19 -9.06
CA VAL A 73 6.58 7.90 -9.65
C VAL A 73 6.00 7.78 -11.05
N VAL A 74 6.87 7.64 -12.05
CA VAL A 74 6.46 7.46 -13.45
C VAL A 74 6.09 6.00 -13.68
N LYS A 75 4.90 5.76 -14.24
CA LYS A 75 4.48 4.42 -14.66
C LYS A 75 5.34 3.98 -15.84
N ASN A 76 6.02 2.85 -15.68
CA ASN A 76 6.85 2.24 -16.72
C ASN A 76 6.57 0.73 -16.81
N LYS A 77 7.22 0.06 -17.77
CA LYS A 77 7.13 -1.40 -17.96
C LYS A 77 8.30 -2.16 -17.33
N GLN A 78 9.10 -1.50 -16.50
CA GLN A 78 10.25 -2.09 -15.82
C GLN A 78 9.72 -3.05 -14.75
N LEU A 79 10.11 -4.33 -14.84
CA LEU A 79 9.72 -5.34 -13.85
C LEU A 79 10.70 -5.35 -12.67
N ASP A 80 11.97 -5.06 -12.95
CA ASP A 80 13.00 -4.88 -11.94
C ASP A 80 12.91 -3.48 -11.34
N VAL A 81 12.50 -3.42 -10.09
CA VAL A 81 12.36 -2.15 -9.36
C VAL A 81 13.69 -1.83 -8.67
N ASP A 82 14.31 -0.70 -9.04
CA ASP A 82 15.55 -0.24 -8.44
C ASP A 82 15.36 0.07 -6.94
N ALA A 83 16.34 -0.31 -6.12
CA ALA A 83 16.28 -0.10 -4.68
C ALA A 83 16.33 1.40 -4.30
N ASN A 84 17.02 2.22 -5.10
CA ASN A 84 17.08 3.67 -4.91
C ASN A 84 15.71 4.31 -5.17
N ASP A 85 15.02 3.90 -6.24
CA ASP A 85 13.66 4.38 -6.53
C ASP A 85 12.70 4.04 -5.37
N VAL A 86 12.81 2.82 -4.84
CA VAL A 86 12.01 2.40 -3.67
C VAL A 86 12.32 3.27 -2.45
N ASN A 87 13.60 3.53 -2.19
CA ASN A 87 14.02 4.37 -1.06
C ASN A 87 13.54 5.81 -1.19
N GLU A 88 13.60 6.41 -2.38
CA GLU A 88 13.09 7.76 -2.63
C GLU A 88 11.57 7.83 -2.35
N VAL A 89 10.82 6.84 -2.84
CA VAL A 89 9.38 6.76 -2.61
C VAL A 89 9.06 6.52 -1.14
N LEU A 90 9.83 5.67 -0.45
CA LEU A 90 9.68 5.43 0.99
C LEU A 90 9.84 6.71 1.80
N VAL A 91 10.88 7.52 1.52
CA VAL A 91 11.09 8.79 2.23
C VAL A 91 9.91 9.75 2.04
N LYS A 92 9.39 9.87 0.80
CA LYS A 92 8.20 10.70 0.53
C LYS A 92 6.96 10.17 1.25
N LEU A 93 6.75 8.87 1.24
CA LEU A 93 5.62 8.22 1.88
C LEU A 93 5.69 8.35 3.41
N GLU A 94 6.84 8.09 4.02
CA GLU A 94 7.08 8.24 5.47
C GLU A 94 6.77 9.67 5.93
N LYS A 95 7.16 10.68 5.13
CA LYS A 95 6.79 12.09 5.37
C LYS A 95 5.27 12.35 5.30
N VAL A 96 4.56 11.71 4.37
CA VAL A 96 3.09 11.83 4.26
C VAL A 96 2.40 11.15 5.46
N LEU A 97 2.95 10.04 5.93
CA LEU A 97 2.41 9.29 7.07
C LEU A 97 2.82 9.87 8.43
N GLY A 98 3.84 10.73 8.48
CA GLY A 98 4.36 11.28 9.72
C GLY A 98 5.13 10.27 10.57
N ILE A 99 5.81 9.29 9.96
CA ILE A 99 6.54 8.19 10.62
C ILE A 99 7.99 8.07 10.18
#